data_AF-A0A965IT14-F1
#
_entry.id   AF-A0A965IT14-F1
#
_cell.length_a   1.000
_cell.length_b   1.000
_cell.length_c   1.000
_cell.angle_alpha   90.00
_cell.angle_beta   90.00
_cell.angle_gamma   90.00
#
_symmetry.space_group_name_H-M   'P 1'
#
loop_
_entity.id
_entity.type
_entity.pdbx_description
1 polymer ?
#
loop_
_entity_poly.entity_id
_entity_poly.type
_entity_poly.pdbx_seq_one_letter_code
_entity_poly.pdbx_strand_id
1 'polypeptide(L)'
;MYFFKNIKKSVVLACFSPPVMIATLVIELSLAVYTIVRYKLDTTGRIILALLINLGIFQLAEYLVCTHSSVAIISSRVGYASITLLPLLGLHLMSRLTTTKLPKGSMPVLYLLAIMFVAYFLTAAGAFDGYRCTGNYVIFQIGMRQFYVYSLYYFGLILLSIVMGVLYLRKNKTKNNRQKKIVTWMIISYAVFLVPMSILAILNPETQAAVPSIMCGFAVITALIYALKIAPSQLNRRK
;
A
#
# COMPACT_ATOMS: atom_id res chain seq x y z
N MET A 1 -47.66 20.98 12.56
CA MET A 1 -46.80 21.93 11.82
C MET A 1 -45.49 21.21 11.53
N TYR A 2 -45.42 20.54 10.37
CA TYR A 2 -44.27 19.76 9.93
C TYR A 2 -43.18 20.70 9.42
N PHE A 3 -42.10 20.86 10.19
CA PHE A 3 -40.94 21.64 9.74
C PHE A 3 -39.98 20.71 9.00
N PHE A 4 -39.88 20.93 7.69
CA PHE A 4 -39.02 20.21 6.75
C PHE A 4 -37.57 20.10 7.26
N LYS A 5 -37.13 18.86 7.53
CA LYS A 5 -35.72 18.53 7.70
C LYS A 5 -35.06 18.60 6.32
N ASN A 6 -34.34 19.68 6.09
CA ASN A 6 -33.53 19.93 4.90
C ASN A 6 -32.41 18.88 4.82
N ILE A 7 -32.68 17.73 4.18
CA ILE A 7 -31.64 16.76 3.82
C ILE A 7 -30.91 17.35 2.61
N LYS A 8 -29.86 18.12 2.85
CA LYS A 8 -28.80 18.26 1.85
C LYS A 8 -28.26 16.86 1.58
N LYS A 9 -28.74 16.21 0.52
CA LYS A 9 -28.05 15.06 -0.08
C LYS A 9 -26.71 15.59 -0.57
N SER A 10 -25.68 15.49 0.27
CA SER A 10 -24.33 15.55 -0.28
C SER A 10 -24.23 14.40 -1.27
N VAL A 11 -23.71 14.68 -2.46
CA VAL A 11 -23.28 13.63 -3.37
C VAL A 11 -22.10 12.97 -2.66
N VAL A 12 -22.39 11.97 -1.84
CA VAL A 12 -21.39 11.19 -1.13
C VAL A 12 -20.74 10.32 -2.19
N LEU A 13 -19.62 10.79 -2.73
CA LEU A 13 -18.74 9.98 -3.57
C LEU A 13 -18.25 8.81 -2.73
N ALA A 14 -18.87 7.65 -2.93
CA ALA A 14 -18.57 6.38 -2.27
C ALA A 14 -17.27 5.75 -2.77
N CYS A 15 -16.19 6.54 -2.80
CA CYS A 15 -14.92 6.21 -3.45
C CYS A 15 -14.27 4.95 -2.87
N PHE A 16 -14.42 4.69 -1.56
CA PHE A 16 -13.89 3.49 -0.90
C PHE A 16 -14.96 2.88 0.01
N SER A 17 -16.11 2.56 -0.59
CA SER A 17 -17.19 1.82 0.07
C SER A 17 -16.92 0.30 0.08
N PRO A 18 -17.62 -0.50 0.92
CA PRO A 18 -17.43 -1.95 0.95
C PRO A 18 -17.51 -2.66 -0.41
N PRO A 19 -18.41 -2.27 -1.36
CA PRO A 19 -18.40 -2.82 -2.71
C PRO A 19 -17.09 -2.54 -3.47
N VAL A 20 -16.53 -1.35 -3.32
CA VAL A 20 -15.25 -0.99 -3.95
C VAL A 20 -14.10 -1.80 -3.34
N MET A 21 -14.08 -1.98 -2.01
CA MET A 21 -13.08 -2.81 -1.31
C MET A 21 -13.09 -4.26 -1.80
N ILE A 22 -14.27 -4.84 -2.05
CA ILE A 22 -14.37 -6.18 -2.62
C ILE A 22 -13.89 -6.20 -4.07
N ALA A 23 -14.24 -5.19 -4.87
CA ALA A 23 -13.79 -5.11 -6.26
C ALA A 23 -12.26 -5.02 -6.35
N THR A 24 -11.62 -4.16 -5.53
CA THR A 24 -10.17 -4.03 -5.47
C THR A 24 -9.50 -5.31 -4.95
N LEU A 25 -10.05 -5.92 -3.90
CA LEU A 25 -9.61 -7.24 -3.39
C LEU A 25 -9.58 -8.29 -4.50
N VAL A 26 -10.67 -8.43 -5.26
CA VAL A 26 -10.78 -9.42 -6.34
C VAL A 26 -9.74 -9.13 -7.42
N ILE A 27 -9.55 -7.87 -7.80
CA ILE A 27 -8.54 -7.48 -8.80
C ILE A 27 -7.13 -7.83 -8.30
N GLU A 28 -6.79 -7.45 -7.08
CA GLU A 28 -5.45 -7.66 -6.50
C GLU A 28 -5.10 -9.14 -6.35
N LEU A 29 -6.04 -9.94 -5.84
CA LEU A 29 -5.86 -11.40 -5.74
C LEU A 29 -5.83 -12.06 -7.12
N SER A 30 -6.64 -11.60 -8.08
CA SER A 30 -6.58 -12.11 -9.46
C SER A 30 -5.24 -11.81 -10.10
N LEU A 31 -4.66 -10.63 -9.86
CA LEU A 31 -3.32 -10.27 -10.34
C LEU A 31 -2.21 -11.06 -9.63
N ALA A 32 -2.39 -11.40 -8.35
CA ALA A 32 -1.50 -12.30 -7.63
C ALA A 32 -1.50 -13.70 -8.25
N VAL A 33 -2.69 -14.27 -8.47
CA VAL A 33 -2.87 -15.58 -9.13
C VAL A 33 -2.32 -15.54 -10.56
N TYR A 34 -2.62 -14.50 -11.32
CA TYR A 34 -2.06 -14.28 -12.66
C TYR A 34 -0.53 -14.31 -12.64
N THR A 35 0.09 -13.64 -11.67
CA THR A 35 1.55 -13.59 -11.53
C THR A 35 2.13 -14.98 -11.26
N ILE A 36 1.49 -15.77 -10.38
CA ILE A 36 1.88 -17.15 -10.08
C ILE A 36 1.78 -18.05 -11.31
N VAL A 37 0.64 -18.00 -12.01
CA VAL A 37 0.35 -18.86 -13.17
C VAL A 37 1.24 -18.51 -14.35
N ARG A 38 1.45 -17.22 -14.61
CA ARG A 38 2.15 -16.76 -15.82
C ARG A 38 3.67 -16.84 -15.73
N TYR A 39 4.25 -16.67 -14.54
CA TYR A 39 5.70 -16.42 -14.36
C TYR A 39 6.38 -17.40 -13.41
N LYS A 40 7.67 -17.66 -13.65
CA LYS A 40 8.55 -18.36 -12.71
C LYS A 40 8.95 -17.41 -11.60
N LEU A 41 8.64 -17.76 -10.35
CA LEU A 41 8.82 -16.88 -9.19
C LEU A 41 10.25 -16.99 -8.62
N ASP A 42 11.14 -16.15 -9.15
CA ASP A 42 12.41 -15.82 -8.51
C ASP A 42 12.19 -14.88 -7.31
N THR A 43 13.26 -14.38 -6.68
CA THR A 43 13.14 -13.45 -5.54
C THR A 43 12.31 -12.21 -5.88
N THR A 44 12.50 -11.63 -7.07
CA THR A 44 11.76 -10.45 -7.53
C THR A 44 10.27 -10.77 -7.67
N GLY A 45 9.96 -11.92 -8.28
CA GLY A 45 8.58 -12.38 -8.44
C GLY A 45 7.90 -12.67 -7.11
N ARG A 46 8.62 -13.22 -6.12
CA ARG A 46 8.11 -13.43 -4.76
C ARG A 46 7.82 -12.10 -4.05
N ILE A 47 8.65 -11.07 -4.23
CA ILE A 47 8.39 -9.74 -3.67
C ILE A 47 7.14 -9.12 -4.30
N ILE A 48 7.00 -9.19 -5.63
CA ILE A 48 5.80 -8.71 -6.34
C ILE A 48 4.55 -9.43 -5.85
N LEU A 49 4.63 -10.75 -5.71
CA LEU A 49 3.53 -11.55 -5.19
C LEU A 49 3.17 -11.16 -3.75
N ALA A 50 4.17 -10.98 -2.88
CA ALA A 50 3.95 -10.53 -1.51
C ALA A 50 3.30 -9.14 -1.45
N LEU A 51 3.69 -8.21 -2.33
CA LEU A 51 3.04 -6.91 -2.44
C LEU A 51 1.56 -7.04 -2.81
N LEU A 52 1.24 -7.82 -3.84
CA LEU A 52 -0.15 -8.05 -4.29
C LEU A 52 -1.01 -8.72 -3.21
N ILE A 53 -0.45 -9.70 -2.49
CA ILE A 53 -1.15 -10.37 -1.39
C ILE A 53 -1.40 -9.39 -0.23
N ASN A 54 -0.41 -8.58 0.16
CA ASN A 54 -0.60 -7.63 1.26
C ASN A 54 -1.59 -6.52 0.92
N LEU A 55 -1.66 -6.08 -0.34
CA LEU A 55 -2.72 -5.19 -0.80
C LEU A 55 -4.09 -5.84 -0.61
N GLY A 56 -4.26 -7.08 -1.10
CA GLY A 56 -5.53 -7.80 -0.96
C GLY A 56 -5.91 -8.06 0.51
N ILE A 57 -4.97 -8.47 1.37
CA ILE A 57 -5.25 -8.67 2.80
C ILE A 57 -5.74 -7.37 3.45
N PHE A 58 -5.17 -6.23 3.09
CA PHE A 58 -5.64 -4.95 3.60
C PHE A 58 -7.06 -4.63 3.12
N GLN A 59 -7.38 -4.82 1.83
CA GLN A 59 -8.74 -4.62 1.31
C GLN A 59 -9.77 -5.51 2.02
N LEU A 60 -9.42 -6.77 2.29
CA LEU A 60 -10.26 -7.68 3.05
C LEU A 60 -10.44 -7.20 4.50
N ALA A 61 -9.37 -6.76 5.14
CA ALA A 61 -9.42 -6.23 6.50
C ALA A 61 -10.35 -5.02 6.59
N GLU A 62 -10.28 -4.08 5.65
CA GLU A 62 -11.17 -2.91 5.60
C GLU A 62 -12.64 -3.31 5.42
N TYR A 63 -12.90 -4.23 4.49
CA TYR A 63 -14.24 -4.75 4.27
C TYR A 63 -14.82 -5.36 5.55
N LEU A 64 -14.05 -6.19 6.26
CA LEU A 64 -14.47 -6.84 7.51
C LEU A 64 -14.71 -5.82 8.63
N VAL A 65 -13.89 -4.76 8.72
CA VAL A 65 -14.11 -3.67 9.68
C VAL A 65 -15.44 -2.95 9.44
N CYS A 66 -15.82 -2.75 8.18
CA CYS A 66 -17.07 -2.08 7.81
C CYS A 66 -18.32 -2.95 7.91
N THR A 67 -18.20 -4.28 7.76
CA THR A 67 -19.35 -5.19 7.64
C THR A 67 -19.55 -6.10 8.85
N HIS A 68 -18.49 -6.41 9.59
CA HIS A 68 -18.51 -7.41 10.67
C HIS A 68 -17.88 -6.83 11.94
N SER A 69 -18.71 -6.20 12.78
CA SER A 69 -18.27 -5.53 14.01
C SER A 69 -17.53 -6.44 14.98
N SER A 70 -17.87 -7.74 15.04
CA SER A 70 -17.25 -8.72 15.95
C SER A 70 -15.78 -9.03 15.64
N VAL A 71 -15.35 -8.92 14.37
CA VAL A 71 -13.98 -9.20 13.95
C VAL A 71 -13.20 -7.94 13.57
N ALA A 72 -13.82 -6.76 13.69
CA ALA A 72 -13.25 -5.49 13.24
C ALA A 72 -11.92 -5.15 13.93
N ILE A 73 -11.77 -5.44 15.22
CA ILE A 73 -10.52 -5.18 15.95
C ILE A 73 -9.38 -6.04 15.39
N ILE A 74 -9.61 -7.35 15.25
CA ILE A 74 -8.61 -8.29 14.73
C ILE A 74 -8.27 -7.92 13.28
N SER A 75 -9.29 -7.60 12.48
CA SER A 75 -9.13 -7.18 11.09
C SER A 75 -8.29 -5.90 10.97
N SER A 76 -8.51 -4.91 11.85
CA SER A 76 -7.70 -3.69 11.91
C SER A 76 -6.22 -3.99 12.16
N ARG A 77 -5.93 -4.91 13.10
CA ARG A 77 -4.57 -5.33 13.42
C ARG A 77 -3.89 -6.02 12.24
N VAL A 78 -4.60 -6.95 11.60
CA VAL A 78 -4.12 -7.67 10.40
C VAL A 78 -3.89 -6.70 9.24
N GLY A 79 -4.81 -5.76 9.02
CA GLY A 79 -4.66 -4.72 8.00
C GLY A 79 -3.39 -3.91 8.20
N TYR A 80 -3.15 -3.39 9.41
CA TYR A 80 -1.94 -2.64 9.74
C TYR A 80 -0.65 -3.46 9.59
N ALA A 81 -0.68 -4.72 10.00
CA ALA A 81 0.44 -5.63 9.79
C ALA A 81 0.76 -5.78 8.29
N SER A 82 -0.26 -5.92 7.44
CA SER A 82 -0.07 -6.03 5.99
C SER A 82 0.48 -4.75 5.36
N ILE A 83 -0.08 -3.57 5.68
CA ILE A 83 0.43 -2.32 5.12
C ILE A 83 1.83 -1.98 5.63
N THR A 84 2.20 -2.42 6.83
CA THR A 84 3.56 -2.23 7.38
C THR A 84 4.63 -2.88 6.47
N LEU A 85 4.29 -3.98 5.81
CA LEU A 85 5.20 -4.71 4.92
C LEU A 85 5.31 -4.06 3.53
N LEU A 86 4.28 -3.35 3.06
CA LEU A 86 4.26 -2.75 1.72
C LEU A 86 5.45 -1.84 1.42
N PRO A 87 5.79 -0.81 2.24
CA PRO A 87 6.88 0.11 1.91
C PRO A 87 8.25 -0.59 1.99
N LEU A 88 8.42 -1.57 2.88
CA LEU A 88 9.62 -2.40 2.96
C LEU A 88 9.79 -3.25 1.69
N LEU A 89 8.75 -3.97 1.29
CA LEU A 89 8.77 -4.82 0.10
C LEU A 89 8.96 -3.97 -1.17
N GLY A 90 8.37 -2.78 -1.23
CA GLY A 90 8.57 -1.81 -2.31
C GLY A 90 10.01 -1.33 -2.40
N LEU A 91 10.65 -1.03 -1.26
CA LEU A 91 12.07 -0.68 -1.21
C LEU A 91 12.97 -1.85 -1.61
N HIS A 92 12.67 -3.05 -1.11
CA HIS A 92 13.41 -4.25 -1.48
C HIS A 92 13.29 -4.47 -2.99
N LEU A 93 12.09 -4.37 -3.57
CA LEU A 93 11.89 -4.46 -5.02
C LEU A 93 12.72 -3.40 -5.77
N MET A 94 12.66 -2.13 -5.36
CA MET A 94 13.46 -1.06 -5.98
C MET A 94 14.98 -1.35 -5.92
N SER A 95 15.47 -1.88 -4.79
CA SER A 95 16.88 -2.28 -4.65
C SER A 95 17.29 -3.42 -5.59
N ARG A 96 16.34 -4.27 -6.00
CA ARG A 96 16.55 -5.34 -6.99
C ARG A 96 16.47 -4.80 -8.43
N LEU A 97 15.65 -3.78 -8.67
CA LEU A 97 15.49 -3.13 -9.97
C LEU A 97 16.61 -2.14 -10.30
N THR A 98 17.34 -1.65 -9.30
CA THR A 98 18.39 -0.63 -9.48
C THR A 98 19.77 -1.19 -9.18
N THR A 99 20.81 -0.59 -9.77
CA THR A 99 22.20 -0.84 -9.39
C THR A 99 22.65 0.02 -8.20
N THR A 100 21.77 0.91 -7.73
CA THR A 100 21.97 1.73 -6.53
C THR A 100 21.89 0.81 -5.32
N LYS A 101 23.02 0.59 -4.65
CA LYS A 101 23.09 -0.29 -3.49
C LYS A 101 22.83 0.51 -2.22
N LEU A 102 21.98 -0.03 -1.37
CA LEU A 102 21.95 0.37 0.03
C LEU A 102 23.22 -0.16 0.74
N PRO A 103 23.62 0.42 1.88
CA PRO A 103 24.70 -0.11 2.69
C PRO A 103 24.52 -1.60 2.97
N LYS A 104 25.63 -2.37 2.98
CA LYS A 104 25.59 -3.80 3.29
C LYS A 104 24.93 -4.00 4.66
N GLY A 105 24.02 -4.98 4.76
CA GLY A 105 23.31 -5.28 6.01
C GLY A 105 22.06 -4.42 6.30
N SER A 106 21.79 -3.38 5.51
CA SER A 106 20.59 -2.54 5.69
C SER A 106 19.27 -3.30 5.52
N MET A 107 19.16 -4.18 4.52
CA MET A 107 17.93 -4.94 4.27
C MET A 107 17.49 -5.79 5.48
N PRO A 108 18.35 -6.64 6.07
CA PRO A 108 18.02 -7.36 7.30
C PRO A 108 17.52 -6.46 8.44
N VAL A 109 18.16 -5.30 8.67
CA VAL A 109 17.76 -4.33 9.70
C VAL A 109 16.36 -3.78 9.42
N LEU A 110 16.05 -3.47 8.17
CA LEU A 110 14.73 -2.97 7.77
C LEU A 110 13.65 -4.05 7.89
N TYR A 111 13.97 -5.32 7.60
CA TYR A 111 13.08 -6.44 7.87
C TYR A 111 12.83 -6.64 9.36
N LEU A 112 13.87 -6.54 10.20
CA LEU A 112 13.73 -6.61 11.65
C LEU A 112 12.83 -5.47 12.16
N LEU A 113 13.02 -4.25 11.66
CA LEU A 113 12.19 -3.10 11.98
C LEU A 113 10.73 -3.31 11.60
N ALA A 114 10.47 -3.82 10.39
CA ALA A 114 9.11 -4.15 9.96
C ALA A 114 8.48 -5.24 10.84
N ILE A 115 9.23 -6.28 11.21
CA ILE A 115 8.75 -7.33 12.13
C ILE A 115 8.38 -6.73 13.49
N MET A 116 9.18 -5.79 14.01
CA MET A 116 8.85 -5.11 15.27
C MET A 116 7.54 -4.31 15.17
N PHE A 117 7.33 -3.56 14.08
CA PHE A 117 6.06 -2.86 13.86
C PHE A 117 4.87 -3.81 13.66
N VAL A 118 5.04 -4.89 12.88
CA VAL A 118 4.02 -5.92 12.69
C VAL A 118 3.65 -6.54 14.03
N ALA A 119 4.64 -6.96 14.83
CA ALA A 119 4.41 -7.52 16.15
C ALA A 119 3.68 -6.52 17.06
N TYR A 120 4.09 -5.25 17.05
CA TYR A 120 3.43 -4.18 17.80
C TYR A 120 1.94 -4.05 17.43
N PHE A 121 1.60 -3.92 16.14
CA PHE A 121 0.20 -3.78 15.72
C PHE A 121 -0.63 -5.05 15.96
N LEU A 122 -0.01 -6.25 15.89
CA LEU A 122 -0.72 -7.50 16.13
C LEU A 122 -1.00 -7.76 17.62
N THR A 123 -0.06 -7.42 18.52
CA THR A 123 -0.13 -7.86 19.92
C THR A 123 -0.41 -6.75 20.92
N ALA A 124 0.06 -5.52 20.70
CA ALA A 124 -0.06 -4.47 21.71
C ALA A 124 -1.53 -4.07 21.92
N ALA A 125 -2.00 -4.11 23.17
CA ALA A 125 -3.37 -3.75 23.52
C ALA A 125 -3.70 -2.29 23.17
N GLY A 126 -2.76 -1.37 23.42
CA GLY A 126 -2.86 0.06 23.10
C GLY A 126 -2.33 0.47 21.72
N ALA A 127 -2.30 -0.46 20.75
CA ALA A 127 -1.96 -0.10 19.36
C ALA A 127 -3.07 0.70 18.68
N PHE A 128 -4.33 0.47 19.09
CA PHE A 128 -5.51 1.10 18.50
C PHE A 128 -6.41 1.66 19.61
N ASP A 129 -6.82 2.91 19.44
CA ASP A 129 -7.79 3.61 20.29
C ASP A 129 -9.24 3.33 19.82
N GLY A 130 -9.40 2.80 18.61
CA GLY A 130 -10.69 2.46 18.02
C GLY A 130 -10.65 2.30 16.50
N TYR A 131 -11.82 2.04 15.91
CA TYR A 131 -12.03 1.98 14.47
C TYR A 131 -13.36 2.63 14.12
N ARG A 132 -13.44 3.26 12.95
CA ARG A 132 -14.69 3.84 12.42
C ARG A 132 -14.79 3.60 10.92
N CYS A 133 -15.90 3.05 10.47
CA CYS A 133 -16.26 3.02 9.05
C CYS A 133 -17.16 4.23 8.76
N THR A 134 -16.72 5.14 7.89
CA THR A 134 -17.48 6.36 7.54
C THR A 134 -18.42 6.17 6.35
N GLY A 135 -18.50 4.95 5.83
CA GLY A 135 -19.20 4.61 4.58
C GLY A 135 -18.35 4.83 3.31
N ASN A 136 -17.34 5.71 3.38
CA ASN A 136 -16.46 6.02 2.24
C ASN A 136 -14.99 5.64 2.45
N TYR A 137 -14.59 5.37 3.68
CA TYR A 137 -13.24 4.97 4.07
C TYR A 137 -13.26 4.43 5.49
N VAL A 138 -12.22 3.68 5.84
CA VAL A 138 -11.99 3.21 7.21
C VAL A 138 -10.99 4.12 7.91
N ILE A 139 -11.36 4.60 9.08
CA ILE A 139 -10.47 5.30 10.01
C ILE A 139 -10.02 4.29 11.06
N PHE A 140 -8.71 4.07 11.12
CA PHE A 140 -8.08 3.33 12.20
C PHE A 140 -7.48 4.32 13.17
N GLN A 141 -8.00 4.34 14.40
CA GLN A 141 -7.58 5.32 15.39
C GLN A 141 -6.35 4.74 16.11
N ILE A 142 -5.20 5.38 15.91
CA ILE A 142 -3.94 5.07 16.61
C ILE A 142 -3.51 6.32 17.37
N GLY A 143 -2.81 6.15 18.49
CA GLY A 143 -2.33 7.28 19.29
C GLY A 143 -1.38 8.19 18.50
N MET A 144 -1.36 9.48 18.86
CA MET A 144 -0.57 10.50 18.14
C MET A 144 0.92 10.16 18.03
N ARG A 145 1.53 9.64 19.11
CA ARG A 145 2.94 9.26 19.11
C ARG A 145 3.21 8.11 18.13
N GLN A 146 2.34 7.10 18.14
CA GLN A 146 2.37 5.96 17.24
C GLN A 146 2.23 6.42 15.80
N PHE A 147 1.29 7.35 15.53
CA PHE A 147 1.08 7.92 14.22
C PHE A 147 2.34 8.57 13.65
N TYR A 148 3.02 9.44 14.40
CA TYR A 148 4.24 10.10 13.90
C TYR A 148 5.40 9.12 13.66
N VAL A 149 5.64 8.21 14.60
CA VAL A 149 6.73 7.22 14.50
C VAL A 149 6.48 6.26 13.33
N TYR A 150 5.25 5.77 13.20
CA TYR A 150 4.86 4.89 12.11
C TYR A 150 4.88 5.61 10.75
N SER A 151 4.43 6.87 10.70
CA SER A 151 4.49 7.69 9.49
C SER A 151 5.94 7.92 9.02
N LEU A 152 6.86 8.19 9.95
CA LEU A 152 8.28 8.33 9.64
C LEU A 152 8.86 7.04 9.04
N TYR A 153 8.53 5.88 9.61
CA TYR A 153 8.89 4.57 9.04
C TYR A 153 8.29 4.40 7.63
N TYR A 154 6.97 4.56 7.51
CA TYR A 154 6.23 4.24 6.30
C TYR A 154 6.63 5.14 5.12
N PHE A 155 6.53 6.46 5.31
CA PHE A 155 6.88 7.43 4.28
C PHE A 155 8.38 7.55 4.07
N GLY A 156 9.19 7.32 5.11
CA GLY A 156 10.65 7.30 5.00
C GLY A 156 11.15 6.20 4.06
N LEU A 157 10.59 5.00 4.14
CA LEU A 157 10.93 3.89 3.23
C LEU A 157 10.45 4.12 1.80
N ILE A 158 9.26 4.71 1.62
CA ILE A 158 8.76 5.11 0.30
C ILE A 158 9.66 6.18 -0.32
N LEU A 159 10.01 7.22 0.45
CA LEU A 159 10.89 8.28 0.01
C LEU A 159 12.27 7.74 -0.38
N LEU A 160 12.85 6.86 0.45
CA LEU A 160 14.11 6.20 0.15
C LEU A 160 14.04 5.40 -1.16
N SER A 161 12.94 4.69 -1.40
CA SER A 161 12.70 3.97 -2.65
C SER A 161 12.67 4.91 -3.86
N ILE A 162 11.94 6.03 -3.75
CA ILE A 162 11.86 7.03 -4.82
C ILE A 162 13.23 7.65 -5.08
N VAL A 163 13.95 8.07 -4.04
CA VAL A 163 15.31 8.64 -4.13
C VAL A 163 16.25 7.66 -4.83
N MET A 164 16.24 6.38 -4.44
CA MET A 164 17.05 5.35 -5.11
C MET A 164 16.74 5.23 -6.61
N GLY A 165 15.46 5.23 -6.97
CA GLY A 165 15.01 5.18 -8.35
C GLY A 165 15.44 6.41 -9.16
N VAL A 166 15.28 7.61 -8.61
CA VAL A 166 15.68 8.87 -9.25
C VAL A 166 17.20 8.94 -9.43
N LEU A 167 17.98 8.58 -8.41
CA LEU A 167 19.44 8.52 -8.50
C LEU A 167 19.90 7.53 -9.58
N TYR A 168 19.24 6.36 -9.67
CA TYR A 168 19.52 5.40 -10.72
C TYR A 168 19.28 5.96 -12.12
N LEU A 169 18.13 6.63 -12.33
CA LEU A 169 17.78 7.26 -13.61
C LEU A 169 18.74 8.39 -14.00
N ARG A 170 19.19 9.20 -13.03
CA ARG A 170 20.17 10.29 -13.25
C ARG A 170 21.55 9.77 -13.60
N LYS A 171 22.03 8.72 -12.93
CA LYS A 171 23.38 8.17 -13.14
C LYS A 171 23.51 7.38 -14.45
N ASN A 172 22.46 6.72 -14.90
CA ASN A 172 22.51 5.79 -16.02
C ASN A 172 21.91 6.39 -17.31
N LYS A 173 22.27 7.62 -17.69
CA LYS A 173 21.69 8.32 -18.86
C LYS A 173 21.86 7.56 -20.20
N THR A 174 22.88 6.72 -20.36
CA THR A 174 23.19 6.02 -21.63
C THR A 174 22.94 4.51 -21.63
N LYS A 175 22.47 3.91 -20.51
CA LYS A 175 22.23 2.46 -20.40
C LYS A 175 20.77 2.04 -20.67
N ASN A 176 20.64 0.80 -21.15
CA ASN A 176 19.44 -0.02 -21.40
C ASN A 176 18.07 0.66 -21.13
N ASN A 177 17.39 1.06 -22.20
CA ASN A 177 16.11 1.76 -22.16
C ASN A 177 15.01 0.96 -21.42
N ARG A 178 15.10 -0.38 -21.43
CA ARG A 178 14.15 -1.26 -20.74
C ARG A 178 14.18 -1.08 -19.22
N GLN A 179 15.37 -1.06 -18.61
CA GLN A 179 15.49 -0.99 -17.15
C GLN A 179 15.04 0.38 -16.61
N LYS A 180 15.37 1.45 -17.33
CA LYS A 180 14.86 2.79 -17.01
C LYS A 180 13.34 2.80 -17.01
N LYS A 181 12.71 2.26 -18.05
CA LYS A 181 11.25 2.20 -18.15
C LYS A 181 10.64 1.47 -16.95
N ILE A 182 11.24 0.37 -16.50
CA ILE A 182 10.76 -0.36 -15.31
C ILE A 182 10.89 0.48 -14.03
N VAL A 183 12.04 1.13 -13.82
CA VAL A 183 12.25 2.00 -12.64
C VAL A 183 11.30 3.20 -12.67
N THR A 184 11.05 3.78 -13.84
CA THR A 184 10.04 4.83 -14.03
C THR A 184 8.64 4.33 -13.68
N TRP A 185 8.24 3.14 -14.14
CA TRP A 185 6.95 2.54 -13.73
C TRP A 185 6.87 2.30 -12.22
N MET A 186 7.98 1.90 -11.58
CA MET A 186 8.03 1.78 -10.12
C MET A 186 7.80 3.13 -9.43
N ILE A 187 8.45 4.21 -9.88
CA ILE A 187 8.22 5.56 -9.33
C ILE A 187 6.78 6.04 -9.58
N ILE A 188 6.24 5.79 -10.78
CA ILE A 188 4.85 6.12 -11.11
C ILE A 188 3.90 5.39 -10.16
N SER A 189 4.15 4.12 -9.84
CA SER A 189 3.30 3.38 -8.89
C SER A 189 3.20 4.07 -7.53
N TYR A 190 4.32 4.57 -6.99
CA TYR A 190 4.30 5.39 -5.77
C TYR A 190 3.51 6.69 -5.93
N ALA A 191 3.72 7.40 -7.04
CA ALA A 191 3.03 8.67 -7.29
C ALA A 191 1.51 8.50 -7.37
N VAL A 192 1.03 7.39 -7.94
CA VAL A 192 -0.41 7.16 -8.16
C VAL A 192 -1.21 7.11 -6.87
N PHE A 193 -0.66 6.63 -5.76
CA PHE A 193 -1.38 6.65 -4.48
C PHE A 193 -0.94 7.82 -3.58
N LEU A 194 0.30 8.31 -3.69
CA LEU A 194 0.79 9.44 -2.88
C LEU A 194 0.16 10.76 -3.31
N VAL A 195 0.13 11.05 -4.61
CA VAL A 195 -0.31 12.37 -5.12
C VAL A 195 -1.79 12.61 -4.82
N PRO A 196 -2.73 11.69 -5.13
CA PRO A 196 -4.13 11.88 -4.78
C PRO A 196 -4.34 12.00 -3.26
N MET A 197 -3.62 11.20 -2.46
CA MET A 197 -3.68 11.28 -1.00
C MET A 197 -3.22 12.65 -0.50
N SER A 198 -2.07 13.14 -0.96
CA SER A 198 -1.56 14.46 -0.54
C SER A 198 -2.51 15.59 -0.93
N ILE A 199 -3.11 15.53 -2.13
CA ILE A 199 -4.11 16.51 -2.56
C ILE A 199 -5.32 16.47 -1.61
N LEU A 200 -5.84 15.29 -1.29
CA LEU A 200 -6.98 15.14 -0.39
C LEU A 200 -6.65 15.62 1.03
N ALA A 201 -5.45 15.33 1.54
CA ALA A 201 -4.99 15.76 2.85
C ALA A 201 -4.84 17.29 2.97
N ILE A 202 -4.47 17.97 1.88
CA ILE A 202 -4.39 19.44 1.83
C ILE A 202 -5.79 20.06 1.78
N LEU A 203 -6.69 19.48 0.98
CA LEU A 203 -8.05 20.01 0.81
C LEU A 203 -8.94 19.74 2.02
N ASN A 204 -8.77 18.60 2.69
CA ASN A 204 -9.50 18.23 3.89
C ASN A 204 -8.58 17.54 4.90
N PRO A 205 -8.08 18.26 5.93
CA PRO A 205 -7.19 17.71 6.95
C PRO A 205 -7.76 16.52 7.74
N GLU A 206 -9.08 16.36 7.82
CA GLU A 206 -9.70 15.21 8.51
C GLU A 206 -9.40 13.88 7.80
N THR A 207 -9.03 13.93 6.51
CA THR A 207 -8.67 12.74 5.72
C THR A 207 -7.33 12.14 6.13
N GLN A 208 -6.52 12.82 6.95
CA GLN A 208 -5.26 12.29 7.47
C GLN A 208 -5.44 11.01 8.29
N ALA A 209 -6.56 10.90 9.02
CA ALA A 209 -6.90 9.70 9.78
C ALA A 209 -7.35 8.52 8.89
N ALA A 210 -7.68 8.79 7.62
CA ALA A 210 -8.15 7.82 6.62
C ALA A 210 -7.08 7.48 5.57
N VAL A 211 -5.85 7.97 5.75
CA VAL A 211 -4.73 7.82 4.79
C VAL A 211 -4.54 6.37 4.33
N PRO A 212 -4.48 5.35 5.21
CA PRO A 212 -4.32 3.96 4.77
C PRO A 212 -5.40 3.50 3.79
N SER A 213 -6.66 3.82 4.08
CA SER A 213 -7.84 3.47 3.28
C SER A 213 -7.80 4.13 1.90
N ILE A 214 -7.56 5.44 1.87
CA ILE A 214 -7.48 6.24 0.65
C ILE A 214 -6.34 5.75 -0.24
N MET A 215 -5.14 5.54 0.34
CA MET A 215 -3.98 5.07 -0.41
C MET A 215 -4.23 3.70 -1.04
N CYS A 216 -4.87 2.78 -0.32
CA CYS A 216 -5.08 1.43 -0.83
C CYS A 216 -6.11 1.39 -1.97
N GLY A 217 -7.14 2.23 -1.93
CA GLY A 217 -8.08 2.31 -3.05
C GLY A 217 -7.44 2.80 -4.36
N PHE A 218 -6.41 3.65 -4.30
CA PHE A 218 -5.58 3.98 -5.48
C PHE A 218 -4.50 2.91 -5.77
N ALA A 219 -4.18 2.05 -4.80
CA ALA A 219 -3.16 1.01 -4.93
C ALA A 219 -3.56 -0.12 -5.88
N VAL A 220 -4.83 -0.26 -6.26
CA VAL A 220 -5.24 -1.17 -7.36
C VAL A 220 -4.51 -0.84 -8.67
N ILE A 221 -4.25 0.45 -8.94
CA ILE A 221 -3.46 0.87 -10.11
C ILE A 221 -1.99 0.46 -9.93
N THR A 222 -1.48 0.53 -8.69
CA THR A 222 -0.14 0.01 -8.35
C THR A 222 -0.06 -1.50 -8.57
N ALA A 223 -1.08 -2.27 -8.19
CA ALA A 223 -1.17 -3.69 -8.45
C ALA A 223 -1.13 -4.00 -9.96
N LEU A 224 -1.88 -3.24 -10.77
CA LEU A 224 -1.84 -3.35 -12.23
C LEU A 224 -0.45 -3.03 -12.79
N ILE A 225 0.22 -2.00 -12.29
CA ILE A 225 1.60 -1.68 -12.71
C ILE A 225 2.56 -2.83 -12.37
N TYR A 226 2.45 -3.39 -11.16
CA TYR A 226 3.30 -4.51 -10.73
C TYR A 226 3.11 -5.75 -11.61
N ALA A 227 1.87 -6.18 -11.83
CA ALA A 227 1.55 -7.39 -12.56
C ALA A 227 1.70 -7.25 -14.09
N LEU A 228 1.41 -6.07 -14.66
CA LEU A 228 1.33 -5.87 -16.12
C LEU A 228 2.46 -5.06 -16.72
N LYS A 229 3.26 -4.34 -15.93
CA LYS A 229 4.42 -3.57 -16.41
C LYS A 229 5.73 -4.09 -15.84
N ILE A 230 5.82 -4.30 -14.53
CA ILE A 230 7.07 -4.72 -13.88
C ILE A 230 7.31 -6.22 -14.08
N ALA A 231 6.35 -7.08 -13.70
CA ALA A 231 6.48 -8.54 -13.79
C ALA A 231 6.82 -9.04 -15.20
N PRO A 232 6.15 -8.63 -16.30
CA PRO A 232 6.49 -9.10 -17.64
C PRO A 232 7.89 -8.66 -18.09
N SER A 233 8.37 -7.54 -17.53
CA SER A 233 9.65 -6.95 -17.91
C SER A 233 10.82 -7.54 -17.11
N GLN A 234 10.57 -8.23 -16.00
CA GLN A 234 11.61 -8.77 -15.10
C GLN A 234 11.55 -10.29 -14.92
N LEU A 235 10.36 -10.89 -15.04
CA LEU A 235 10.16 -12.31 -14.78
C LEU A 235 10.14 -13.12 -16.06
N ASN A 236 10.67 -14.34 -15.97
CA ASN A 236 10.59 -15.31 -17.05
C ASN A 236 9.21 -15.97 -17.06
N ARG A 237 8.59 -16.03 -18.23
CA ARG A 237 7.31 -16.73 -18.43
C ARG A 237 7.49 -18.22 -18.14
N ARG A 238 6.48 -18.85 -17.50
CA ARG A 238 6.39 -20.31 -17.46
C ARG A 238 6.15 -20.82 -18.88
N LYS A 239 6.83 -21.92 -19.22
CA LYS A 239 6.59 -22.65 -20.46
C LYS A 239 5.32 -23.46 -20.29
#